data_AF-A0A822GL73-F1
#
_entry.id   AF-A0A822GL73-F1
#
_cell.length_a   1.000
_cell.length_b   1.000
_cell.length_c   1.000
_cell.angle_alpha   90.00
_cell.angle_beta   90.00
_cell.angle_gamma   90.00
#
_symmetry.space_group_name_H-M   'P 1'
#
loop_
_entity.id
_entity.type
_entity.pdbx_description
1 polymer ?
#
loop_
_entity_poly.entity_id
_entity_poly.type
_entity_poly.pdbx_seq_one_letter_code
_entity_poly.pdbx_strand_id
1 'polypeptide(L)'
;MVCTTYNTIFSRYYSSVYYPIVQGALPMIIASLFSFLAFRNVRRIVRRQIPIVRRRLDRQFTAMVLARVACLVTFILPYAIYRIYVLNIIVNQDQLVLLAINNNLLASLTITFFYVNYAVNFYIFMATSAHYRHQ
;
A
#
# COMPACT_ATOMS: atom_id res chain seq x y z
N MET A 1 12.27 -24.53 5.88
CA MET A 1 11.25 -25.40 5.25
C MET A 1 10.31 -24.53 4.43
N VAL A 2 10.44 -24.55 3.11
CA VAL A 2 9.53 -23.82 2.21
C VAL A 2 8.51 -24.84 1.72
N CYS A 3 7.25 -24.71 2.17
CA CYS A 3 6.15 -25.49 1.61
C CYS A 3 5.78 -24.85 0.26
N THR A 4 6.27 -25.42 -0.84
CA THR A 4 5.83 -25.04 -2.18
C THR A 4 4.48 -25.67 -2.44
N THR A 5 3.45 -24.84 -2.64
CA THR A 5 2.13 -25.30 -3.02
C THR A 5 2.23 -26.13 -4.30
N TYR A 6 1.85 -27.40 -4.23
CA TYR A 6 1.98 -28.36 -5.35
C TYR A 6 1.18 -27.94 -6.60
N ASN A 7 0.17 -27.08 -6.42
CA ASN A 7 -0.69 -26.62 -7.49
C ASN A 7 -0.29 -25.22 -7.98
N THR A 8 0.31 -25.18 -9.17
CA THR A 8 0.75 -23.96 -9.85
C THR A 8 -0.40 -22.98 -10.12
N ILE A 9 -1.62 -23.49 -10.30
CA ILE A 9 -2.84 -22.68 -10.52
C ILE A 9 -3.19 -21.90 -9.25
N PHE A 10 -3.12 -22.54 -8.08
CA PHE A 10 -3.39 -21.89 -6.81
C PHE A 10 -2.35 -20.80 -6.51
N SER A 11 -1.07 -21.08 -6.77
CA SER A 11 0.01 -20.08 -6.63
C SER A 11 -0.21 -18.88 -7.54
N ARG A 12 -0.67 -19.09 -8.79
CA ARG A 12 -1.01 -18.02 -9.73
C ARG A 12 -2.19 -17.18 -9.22
N TYR A 13 -3.27 -17.82 -8.76
CA TYR A 13 -4.44 -17.13 -8.21
C TYR A 13 -4.08 -16.27 -6.98
N TYR A 14 -3.33 -16.84 -6.03
CA TYR A 14 -2.91 -16.14 -4.82
C TYR A 14 -2.01 -14.94 -5.14
N SER A 15 -1.11 -15.12 -6.11
CA SER A 15 -0.16 -14.10 -6.56
C SER A 15 -0.80 -12.97 -7.35
N SER A 16 -1.80 -13.28 -8.18
CA SER A 16 -2.38 -12.35 -9.15
C SER A 16 -3.67 -11.69 -8.68
N VAL A 17 -4.43 -12.34 -7.81
CA VAL A 17 -5.75 -11.88 -7.39
C VAL A 17 -5.72 -11.53 -5.91
N TYR A 18 -5.31 -12.46 -5.07
CA TYR A 18 -5.40 -12.27 -3.62
C TYR A 18 -4.49 -11.13 -3.11
N TYR A 19 -3.20 -11.16 -3.44
CA TYR A 19 -2.27 -10.11 -3.01
C TYR A 19 -2.60 -8.71 -3.54
N PRO A 20 -2.74 -8.49 -4.86
CA PRO A 20 -2.95 -7.13 -5.37
C PRO A 20 -4.38 -6.63 -5.17
N ILE A 21 -5.40 -7.49 -5.27
CA ILE A 21 -6.80 -7.05 -5.23
C ILE A 21 -7.33 -7.06 -3.80
N VAL A 22 -7.28 -8.21 -3.12
CA VAL A 22 -7.87 -8.36 -1.78
C VAL A 22 -7.05 -7.64 -0.73
N GLN A 23 -5.72 -7.78 -0.77
CA GLN A 23 -4.84 -7.19 0.23
C GLN A 23 -4.39 -5.76 -0.12
N GLY A 24 -4.37 -5.39 -1.41
CA GLY A 24 -3.97 -4.06 -1.89
C GLY A 24 -5.15 -3.15 -2.24
N ALA A 25 -5.82 -3.43 -3.35
CA ALA A 25 -6.80 -2.52 -3.96
C ALA A 25 -8.05 -2.31 -3.10
N LEU A 26 -8.57 -3.37 -2.49
CA LEU A 26 -9.80 -3.34 -1.69
C LEU A 26 -9.65 -2.43 -0.45
N PRO A 27 -8.64 -2.61 0.43
CA PRO A 27 -8.42 -1.69 1.53
C PRO A 27 -8.03 -0.28 1.07
N MET A 28 -7.37 -0.11 -0.09
CA MET A 28 -7.12 1.22 -0.67
C MET A 28 -8.41 1.94 -1.07
N ILE A 29 -9.33 1.26 -1.76
CA ILE A 29 -10.59 1.85 -2.22
C ILE A 29 -11.46 2.20 -1.01
N ILE A 30 -11.57 1.30 -0.04
CA ILE A 30 -12.32 1.58 1.19
C ILE A 30 -11.69 2.78 1.92
N ALA A 31 -10.37 2.78 2.14
CA ALA A 31 -9.71 3.87 2.83
C ALA A 31 -9.84 5.21 2.09
N SER A 32 -9.71 5.22 0.76
CA SER A 32 -9.84 6.45 -0.03
C SER A 32 -11.27 6.99 -0.02
N LEU A 33 -12.28 6.12 -0.15
CA LEU A 33 -13.69 6.49 -0.05
C LEU A 33 -14.01 7.06 1.33
N PHE A 34 -13.57 6.39 2.41
CA PHE A 34 -13.76 6.87 3.77
C PHE A 34 -13.03 8.20 4.02
N SER A 35 -11.78 8.36 3.54
CA SER A 35 -11.05 9.63 3.62
C SER A 35 -11.75 10.75 2.85
N PHE A 36 -12.25 10.46 1.66
CA PHE A 36 -12.97 11.44 0.83
C PHE A 36 -14.29 11.85 1.47
N LEU A 37 -15.05 10.88 1.98
CA LEU A 37 -16.28 11.13 2.73
C LEU A 37 -15.98 11.94 3.99
N ALA A 38 -14.94 11.59 4.75
CA ALA A 38 -14.53 12.34 5.94
C ALA A 38 -14.13 13.78 5.58
N PHE A 39 -13.36 13.99 4.51
CA PHE A 39 -12.98 15.32 4.05
C PHE A 39 -14.19 16.17 3.64
N ARG A 40 -15.14 15.56 2.92
CA ARG A 40 -16.39 16.21 2.51
C ARG A 40 -17.27 16.54 3.71
N ASN A 41 -17.34 15.64 4.70
CA ASN A 41 -18.08 15.86 5.95
C ASN A 41 -17.44 16.96 6.81
N VAL A 42 -16.10 16.96 6.97
CA VAL A 42 -15.37 18.03 7.68
C VAL A 42 -15.61 19.38 7.03
N ARG A 43 -15.51 19.48 5.69
CA ARG A 43 -15.82 20.74 4.96
C ARG A 43 -17.28 21.20 5.15
N ARG A 44 -18.23 20.26 5.24
CA ARG A 44 -19.65 20.58 5.47
C ARG A 44 -19.91 21.02 6.92
N ILE A 45 -19.26 20.36 7.87
CA ILE A 45 -19.32 20.64 9.31
C ILE A 45 -18.68 21.97 9.67
N VAL A 46 -17.65 22.44 8.95
CA VAL A 46 -17.01 23.75 9.16
C VAL A 46 -18.00 24.93 9.10
N ARG A 47 -19.16 24.77 8.43
CA ARG A 47 -20.22 25.79 8.44
C ARG A 47 -21.05 25.83 9.74
N ARG A 48 -20.96 24.81 10.60
CA ARG A 48 -21.56 24.79 11.95
C ARG A 48 -20.44 24.97 12.98
N GLN A 49 -20.64 25.87 13.95
CA GLN A 49 -19.66 26.20 14.99
C GLN A 49 -19.35 24.98 15.87
N ILE A 50 -18.38 24.15 15.48
CA ILE A 50 -17.82 23.08 16.30
C ILE A 50 -16.55 23.60 17.01
N PRO A 51 -16.30 23.23 18.27
CA PRO A 51 -15.09 23.61 19.00
C PRO A 51 -13.80 23.36 18.20
N ILE A 52 -12.91 24.36 18.22
CA ILE A 52 -11.68 24.44 17.41
C ILE A 52 -10.77 23.21 17.59
N VAL A 53 -10.77 22.61 18.79
CA VAL A 53 -9.94 21.44 19.14
C VAL A 53 -10.38 20.19 18.36
N ARG A 54 -11.69 19.88 18.30
CA ARG A 54 -12.20 18.72 17.55
C ARG A 54 -11.92 18.85 16.04
N ARG A 55 -11.98 20.07 15.51
CA ARG A 55 -11.70 20.35 14.10
C ARG A 55 -10.25 20.10 13.71
N ARG A 56 -9.28 20.40 14.59
CA ARG A 56 -7.86 20.11 14.34
C ARG A 56 -7.59 18.61 14.33
N LEU A 57 -8.18 17.88 15.27
CA LEU A 57 -8.07 16.43 15.36
C LEU A 57 -8.61 15.72 14.11
N ASP A 58 -9.82 16.06 13.65
CA ASP A 58 -10.40 15.45 12.44
C ASP A 58 -9.61 15.78 11.16
N ARG A 59 -9.09 17.00 11.05
CA ARG A 59 -8.24 17.41 9.91
C ARG A 59 -6.91 16.65 9.92
N GLN A 60 -6.36 16.37 11.10
CA GLN A 60 -5.13 15.62 11.25
C GLN A 60 -5.34 14.14 10.92
N PHE A 61 -6.40 13.51 11.42
CA PHE A 61 -6.74 12.14 11.08
C PHE A 61 -6.96 11.98 9.58
N THR A 62 -7.69 12.90 8.94
CA THR A 62 -7.90 12.85 7.48
C THR A 62 -6.59 13.05 6.69
N ALA A 63 -5.73 13.97 7.10
CA ALA A 63 -4.40 14.14 6.48
C ALA A 63 -3.49 12.91 6.67
N MET A 64 -3.54 12.29 7.85
CA MET A 64 -2.79 11.07 8.17
C MET A 64 -3.23 9.90 7.28
N VAL A 65 -4.54 9.69 7.13
CA VAL A 65 -5.06 8.61 6.28
C VAL A 65 -4.75 8.88 4.80
N LEU A 66 -4.84 10.12 4.33
CA LEU A 66 -4.47 10.47 2.95
C LEU A 66 -2.99 10.21 2.67
N ALA A 67 -2.09 10.64 3.57
CA ALA A 67 -0.66 10.37 3.44
C ALA A 67 -0.37 8.86 3.45
N ARG A 68 -1.06 8.11 4.32
CA ARG A 68 -0.96 6.65 4.37
C ARG A 68 -1.39 6.00 3.06
N VAL A 69 -2.54 6.40 2.51
CA VAL A 69 -3.05 5.85 1.24
C VAL A 69 -2.09 6.19 0.10
N ALA A 70 -1.56 7.41 0.04
CA ALA A 70 -0.59 7.82 -0.97
C ALA A 70 0.70 6.97 -0.90
N CYS A 71 1.29 6.81 0.28
CA CYS A 71 2.46 5.94 0.45
C CYS A 71 2.14 4.49 0.06
N LEU A 72 0.98 3.98 0.46
CA LEU A 72 0.59 2.61 0.20
C LEU A 72 0.41 2.32 -1.30
N VAL A 73 -0.14 3.27 -2.06
CA VAL A 73 -0.21 3.20 -3.53
C VAL A 73 1.20 3.16 -4.13
N THR A 74 2.09 4.08 -3.73
CA THR A 74 3.45 4.18 -4.28
C THR A 74 4.29 2.92 -4.01
N PHE A 75 4.12 2.30 -2.83
CA PHE A 75 4.91 1.11 -2.46
C PHE A 75 4.32 -0.21 -2.97
N ILE A 76 3.01 -0.33 -3.17
CA ILE A 76 2.37 -1.57 -3.66
C ILE A 76 2.35 -1.67 -5.19
N LEU A 77 2.25 -0.53 -5.90
CA LEU A 77 2.31 -0.48 -7.37
C LEU A 77 3.51 -1.23 -7.98
N PRO A 78 4.76 -0.99 -7.56
CA PRO A 78 5.92 -1.66 -8.16
C PRO A 78 5.88 -3.17 -7.95
N TYR A 79 5.35 -3.65 -6.82
CA TYR A 79 5.16 -5.09 -6.57
C TYR A 79 4.09 -5.68 -7.50
N ALA A 80 2.95 -5.00 -7.67
CA ALA A 80 1.90 -5.47 -8.57
C ALA A 80 2.36 -5.53 -10.03
N ILE A 81 3.06 -4.49 -10.51
CA ILE A 81 3.62 -4.44 -11.87
C ILE A 81 4.63 -5.56 -12.08
N TYR A 82 5.57 -5.75 -11.13
CA TYR A 82 6.56 -6.81 -11.20
C TYR A 82 5.92 -8.21 -11.27
N ARG A 83 4.87 -8.47 -10.49
CA ARG A 83 4.16 -9.76 -10.52
C ARG A 83 3.46 -10.01 -11.84
N ILE A 84 2.84 -8.99 -12.44
CA ILE A 84 2.23 -9.09 -13.77
C ILE A 84 3.30 -9.35 -14.84
N TYR A 85 4.44 -8.68 -14.75
CA TYR A 85 5.57 -8.87 -15.66
C TYR A 85 6.10 -10.30 -15.64
N VAL A 86 6.36 -10.87 -14.46
CA VAL A 86 6.83 -12.27 -14.30
C VAL A 86 5.83 -13.28 -14.87
N LEU A 87 4.53 -13.02 -14.79
CA LEU A 87 3.49 -13.94 -15.25
C LEU A 87 3.30 -13.97 -16.77
N ASN A 88 3.72 -12.92 -17.47
CA ASN A 88 3.54 -12.73 -18.92
C ASN A 88 4.82 -12.98 -19.73
N ILE A 89 5.97 -13.17 -19.08
CA ILE A 89 7.20 -13.54 -19.80
C ILE A 89 7.09 -14.98 -20.31
N ILE A 90 7.22 -15.14 -21.62
CA ILE A 90 7.50 -16.42 -22.28
C ILE A 90 9.02 -16.50 -22.39
N VAL A 91 9.62 -17.48 -21.72
CA VAL A 91 11.08 -17.57 -21.60
C VAL A 91 11.69 -18.30 -22.79
N ASN A 92 12.55 -17.62 -23.54
CA ASN A 92 13.43 -18.26 -24.53
C ASN A 92 14.65 -18.85 -23.82
N GLN A 93 15.03 -20.08 -24.19
CA GLN A 93 16.04 -20.89 -23.50
C GLN A 93 17.43 -20.21 -23.43
N ASP A 94 17.76 -19.38 -24.42
CA ASP A 94 19.10 -18.78 -24.56
C ASP A 94 19.37 -17.60 -23.61
N GLN A 95 18.32 -17.03 -22.98
CA GLN A 95 18.44 -15.86 -22.10
C GLN A 95 17.98 -16.12 -20.65
N LEU A 96 17.73 -17.39 -20.30
CA LEU A 96 17.25 -17.84 -18.98
C LEU A 96 18.08 -17.27 -17.82
N VAL A 97 19.41 -17.32 -17.93
CA VAL A 97 20.31 -16.96 -16.83
C VAL A 97 20.32 -15.45 -16.58
N LEU A 98 20.39 -14.63 -17.63
CA LEU A 98 20.43 -13.17 -17.51
C LEU A 98 19.09 -12.61 -17.04
N LEU A 99 17.99 -13.20 -17.52
CA LEU A 99 16.64 -12.88 -17.05
C LEU A 99 16.45 -13.27 -15.57
N ALA A 100 16.94 -14.44 -15.14
CA ALA A 100 16.83 -14.88 -13.75
C ALA A 100 17.58 -13.97 -12.77
N ILE A 101 18.76 -13.48 -13.14
CA ILE A 101 19.55 -12.55 -12.32
C ILE A 101 18.80 -11.22 -12.14
N ASN A 102 18.33 -10.62 -13.23
CA ASN A 102 17.55 -9.38 -13.17
C ASN A 102 16.25 -9.56 -12.38
N ASN A 103 15.60 -10.72 -12.53
CA ASN A 103 14.36 -11.02 -11.85
C ASN A 103 14.56 -11.14 -10.32
N ASN A 104 15.65 -11.74 -9.87
CA ASN A 104 15.96 -11.87 -8.44
C ASN A 104 16.25 -10.52 -7.77
N LEU A 105 16.92 -9.61 -8.47
CA LEU A 105 17.16 -8.24 -8.00
C LEU A 105 15.84 -7.47 -7.86
N LEU A 106 14.98 -7.54 -8.89
CA LEU A 106 13.66 -6.91 -8.87
C LEU A 106 12.74 -7.51 -7.79
N ALA A 107 12.79 -8.83 -7.58
CA ALA A 107 12.08 -9.50 -6.48
C ALA A 107 12.54 -8.96 -5.12
N SER A 108 13.85 -8.87 -4.90
CA SER A 108 14.41 -8.41 -3.64
C SER A 108 14.04 -6.95 -3.36
N LEU A 109 14.12 -6.09 -4.38
CA LEU A 109 13.72 -4.69 -4.28
C LEU A 109 12.22 -4.53 -3.96
N THR A 110 11.36 -5.24 -4.69
CA THR A 110 9.91 -5.17 -4.47
C THR A 110 9.49 -5.72 -3.11
N ILE A 111 10.15 -6.77 -2.62
CA ILE A 111 9.96 -7.28 -1.25
C ILE A 111 10.40 -6.25 -0.21
N THR A 112 11.53 -5.56 -0.45
CA THR A 112 12.03 -4.53 0.46
C THR A 112 11.06 -3.35 0.55
N PHE A 113 10.53 -2.89 -0.59
CA PHE A 113 9.48 -1.87 -0.62
C PHE A 113 8.21 -2.29 0.12
N PHE A 114 7.84 -3.57 0.03
CA PHE A 114 6.71 -4.10 0.77
C PHE A 114 6.94 -4.07 2.30
N TYR A 115 8.13 -4.44 2.76
CA TYR A 115 8.47 -4.36 4.20
C TYR A 115 8.59 -2.92 4.70
N VAL A 116 9.15 -2.01 3.89
CA VAL A 116 9.22 -0.58 4.22
C VAL A 116 7.82 0.03 4.39
N ASN A 117 6.81 -0.47 3.65
CA ASN A 117 5.43 -0.05 3.83
C ASN A 117 4.93 -0.25 5.28
N TYR A 118 5.28 -1.38 5.90
CA TYR A 118 4.93 -1.64 7.30
C TYR A 118 5.63 -0.67 8.26
N ALA A 119 6.89 -0.30 7.99
CA ALA A 119 7.62 0.67 8.80
C ALA A 119 7.04 2.09 8.67
N VAL A 120 6.61 2.50 7.47
CA VAL A 120 5.99 3.81 7.22
C VAL A 120 4.74 4.03 8.09
N ASN A 121 3.99 2.97 8.40
CA ASN A 121 2.84 3.06 9.31
C ASN A 121 3.25 3.56 10.71
N PHE A 122 4.39 3.11 11.22
CA PHE A 122 4.92 3.53 12.52
C PHE A 122 5.39 5.00 12.49
N TYR A 123 6.10 5.40 11.44
CA TYR A 123 6.61 6.78 11.32
C TYR A 123 5.52 7.81 11.11
N ILE A 124 4.48 7.51 10.32
CA ILE A 124 3.34 8.42 10.13
C ILE A 124 2.59 8.61 11.46
N PHE A 125 2.44 7.56 12.26
CA PHE A 125 1.84 7.64 13.60
C PHE A 125 2.70 8.44 14.60
N MET A 126 4.01 8.26 14.55
CA MET A 126 4.93 9.00 15.43
C MET A 126 5.01 10.48 15.07
N ALA A 127 5.10 10.82 13.78
CA ALA A 127 5.17 12.21 13.31
C ALA A 127 3.88 12.99 13.62
N THR A 128 2.72 12.33 13.53
CA THR A 128 1.43 12.97 13.87
C THR A 128 1.21 13.10 15.37
N SER A 129 1.63 12.13 16.18
CA SER A 129 1.50 12.22 17.64
C SER A 129 2.50 13.18 18.28
N ALA A 130 3.73 13.29 17.75
CA ALA A 130 4.74 14.22 18.27
C ALA A 130 4.36 15.70 18.11
N HIS A 131 3.61 16.05 17.06
CA HIS A 131 3.09 17.42 16.87
C HIS A 131 2.12 17.84 18.00
N TYR A 132 1.50 16.88 18.69
CA TYR A 132 0.56 17.12 19.80
C TYR A 132 1.26 17.27 21.16
N ARG A 133 2.53 16.88 21.31
CA ARG A 133 3.27 16.97 22.59
C ARG A 133 3.96 18.31 22.81
N HIS A 134 4.04 19.13 21.75
CA HIS A 134 4.73 20.42 21.75
C HIS A 134 3.79 21.64 21.63
N GLN A 135 2.46 21.44 21.66
CA GLN A 135 1.44 22.49 21.76
C GLN A 135 0.64 22.31 23.05
#